data_AF-L0GUZ5-F1
#
_entry.id   AF-L0GUZ5-F1
#
_cell.length_a   1.000
_cell.length_b   1.000
_cell.length_c   1.000
_cell.angle_alpha   90.00
_cell.angle_beta   90.00
_cell.angle_gamma   90.00
#
_symmetry.space_group_name_H-M   'P 1'
#
loop_
_entity.id
_entity.type
_entity.pdbx_description
1 polymer ?
#
loop_
_entity_poly.entity_id
_entity_poly.type
_entity_poly.pdbx_seq_one_letter_code
_entity_poly.pdbx_strand_id
1 'polypeptide(L)'
;MTTPSAGARQSHEYPHRVLLMVTGRTPQVVTETLYALACRPGPGERRFVPTEIHLITTAEGAQDARIALLDPKDGWFQRLCAASSVVRPRFRTRFRGATHASITV
;
A
#
# COMPACT_ATOMS: atom_id res chain seq x y z
N MET A 1 25.38 30.27 15.93
CA MET A 1 24.11 30.48 15.22
C MET A 1 23.87 29.26 14.36
N THR A 2 23.07 28.31 14.84
CA THR A 2 22.64 27.13 14.07
C THR A 2 21.50 27.57 13.16
N THR A 3 21.70 27.48 11.86
CA THR A 3 20.64 27.69 10.87
C THR A 3 19.54 26.65 11.13
N PRO A 4 18.26 27.05 11.31
CA PRO A 4 17.20 26.06 11.38
C PRO A 4 17.13 25.38 10.01
N SER A 5 17.44 24.08 9.95
CA SER A 5 17.09 23.25 8.81
C SER A 5 15.58 23.40 8.62
N ALA A 6 15.15 23.92 7.47
CA ALA A 6 13.74 23.92 7.11
C ALA A 6 13.27 22.46 7.16
N GLY A 7 12.59 22.09 8.25
CA GLY A 7 12.34 20.70 8.60
C GLY A 7 11.73 19.96 7.41
N ALA A 8 12.41 18.90 6.95
CA ALA A 8 11.89 18.07 5.88
C ALA A 8 10.51 17.56 6.30
N ARG A 9 9.47 17.87 5.51
CA ARG A 9 8.12 17.37 5.75
C ARG A 9 8.16 15.86 5.87
N GLN A 10 7.50 15.35 6.90
CA GLN A 10 7.40 13.92 7.12
C GLN A 10 6.40 13.29 6.14
N SER A 11 6.59 12.01 5.78
CA SER A 11 5.80 11.37 4.71
C SER A 11 4.27 11.44 4.92
N HIS A 12 3.80 11.46 6.16
CA HIS A 12 2.37 11.55 6.49
C HIS A 12 1.77 12.94 6.27
N GLU A 13 2.58 13.99 6.11
CA GLU A 13 2.15 15.38 5.91
C GLU A 13 1.81 15.71 4.45
N TYR A 14 2.28 14.88 3.50
CA TYR A 14 2.00 15.10 2.09
C TYR A 14 0.56 14.72 1.75
N PRO A 15 -0.18 15.50 0.95
CA PRO A 15 -1.54 15.15 0.55
C PRO A 15 -1.59 13.91 -0.34
N HIS A 16 -0.54 13.65 -1.12
CA HIS A 16 -0.39 12.47 -1.97
C HIS A 16 0.74 11.59 -1.45
N ARG A 17 0.43 10.32 -1.14
CA ARG A 17 1.34 9.38 -0.49
C ARG A 17 1.23 8.01 -1.17
N VAL A 18 2.31 7.55 -1.77
CA VAL A 18 2.36 6.28 -2.49
C VAL A 18 3.13 5.26 -1.67
N LEU A 19 2.52 4.10 -1.41
CA LEU A 19 3.22 2.92 -0.94
C LEU A 19 3.52 2.03 -2.15
N LEU A 20 4.77 2.08 -2.61
CA LEU A 20 5.27 1.20 -3.67
C LEU A 20 5.79 -0.09 -3.05
N MET A 21 5.32 -1.24 -3.54
CA MET A 21 5.71 -2.55 -3.05
C MET A 21 6.11 -3.46 -4.20
N VAL A 22 7.11 -4.30 -3.95
CA VAL A 22 7.49 -5.39 -4.84
C VAL A 22 7.28 -6.69 -4.09
N THR A 23 6.47 -7.60 -4.64
CA THR A 23 6.32 -8.95 -4.06
C THR A 23 6.19 -9.98 -5.18
N GLY A 24 6.67 -11.18 -4.92
CA GLY A 24 6.45 -12.35 -5.77
C GLY A 24 5.06 -12.93 -5.52
N ARG A 25 5.01 -14.15 -5.00
CA ARG A 25 3.77 -14.93 -4.83
C ARG A 25 3.08 -14.80 -3.49
N THR A 26 3.59 -13.94 -2.60
CA THR A 26 3.03 -13.72 -1.26
C THR A 26 2.44 -12.32 -1.21
N PRO A 27 1.25 -12.08 -1.80
CA PRO A 27 0.65 -10.76 -1.81
C PRO A 27 0.25 -10.27 -0.40
N GLN A 28 0.07 -11.17 0.57
CA GLN A 28 -0.30 -10.86 1.97
C GLN A 28 0.66 -9.88 2.67
N VAL A 29 1.93 -9.85 2.24
CA VAL A 29 2.90 -8.87 2.75
C VAL A 29 2.45 -7.42 2.54
N VAL A 30 1.58 -7.18 1.54
CA VAL A 30 0.99 -5.84 1.30
C VAL A 30 0.04 -5.44 2.43
N THR A 31 -0.84 -6.33 2.86
CA THR A 31 -1.76 -6.06 3.97
C THR A 31 -1.05 -5.95 5.31
N GLU A 32 -0.01 -6.76 5.54
CA GLU A 32 0.81 -6.68 6.76
C GLU A 32 1.57 -5.36 6.85
N THR A 33 2.19 -4.95 5.73
CA THR A 33 2.91 -3.67 5.65
C THR A 33 1.96 -2.50 5.86
N LEU A 34 0.79 -2.52 5.22
CA LEU A 34 -0.22 -1.48 5.43
C LEU A 34 -0.67 -1.44 6.90
N TYR A 35 -0.91 -2.59 7.53
CA TYR A 35 -1.30 -2.64 8.93
C TYR A 35 -0.21 -2.09 9.86
N ALA A 36 1.05 -2.45 9.64
CA ALA A 36 2.16 -1.91 10.43
C ALA A 36 2.21 -0.37 10.31
N LEU A 37 2.20 0.17 9.09
CA LEU A 37 2.32 1.60 8.85
C LEU A 37 1.10 2.42 9.32
N ALA A 38 -0.11 1.88 9.08
CA ALA A 38 -1.36 2.59 9.30
C ALA A 38 -2.02 2.26 10.65
N CYS A 39 -1.65 1.18 11.34
CA CYS A 39 -2.35 0.77 12.57
C CYS A 39 -1.39 0.54 13.74
N ARG A 40 -0.12 0.21 13.48
CA ARG A 40 0.88 -0.03 14.52
C ARG A 40 2.23 0.64 14.19
N PRO A 41 2.26 1.99 14.09
CA PRO A 41 3.52 2.70 13.85
C PRO A 41 4.51 2.44 15.00
N GLY A 42 5.81 2.52 14.70
CA GLY A 42 6.85 2.33 15.71
C GLY A 42 6.82 3.42 16.80
N PRO A 43 7.49 3.20 17.94
CA PRO A 43 7.61 4.21 18.99
C PRO A 43 8.18 5.53 18.43
N GLY A 44 7.46 6.64 18.65
CA GLY A 44 7.86 7.97 18.15
C GLY A 44 7.53 8.24 16.68
N GLU A 45 7.00 7.26 15.94
CA GLU A 45 6.56 7.44 14.56
C GLU A 45 5.09 7.86 14.48
N ARG A 46 4.77 8.65 13.45
CA ARG A 46 3.38 8.99 13.14
C ARG A 46 2.80 8.00 12.17
N ARG A 47 1.51 7.70 12.35
CA ARG A 47 0.70 6.87 11.45
C ARG A 47 0.90 7.30 9.99
N PHE A 48 1.21 6.34 9.11
CA PHE A 48 1.27 6.55 7.67
C PHE A 48 0.12 5.81 6.97
N VAL A 49 -0.83 6.57 6.43
CA VAL A 49 -1.91 6.04 5.60
C VAL A 49 -1.66 6.44 4.14
N PRO A 50 -1.26 5.52 3.25
CA PRO A 50 -1.05 5.88 1.85
C PRO A 50 -2.36 6.29 1.18
N THR A 51 -2.29 7.20 0.22
CA THR A 51 -3.42 7.47 -0.67
C THR A 51 -3.49 6.46 -1.81
N GLU A 52 -2.34 5.87 -2.17
CA GLU A 52 -2.23 4.86 -3.21
C GLU A 52 -1.25 3.75 -2.83
N ILE A 53 -1.56 2.52 -3.24
CA ILE A 53 -0.67 1.36 -3.17
C ILE A 53 -0.37 0.91 -4.59
N HIS A 54 0.90 0.84 -4.93
CA HIS A 54 1.37 0.38 -6.24
C HIS A 54 2.15 -0.92 -6.03
N LEU A 55 1.64 -2.02 -6.56
CA LEU A 55 2.27 -3.32 -6.50
C LEU A 55 2.97 -3.64 -7.81
N ILE A 56 4.29 -3.80 -7.78
CA ILE A 56 5.08 -4.37 -8.86
C ILE A 56 5.28 -5.86 -8.56
N THR A 57 4.88 -6.73 -9.49
CA THR A 57 4.95 -8.18 -9.29
C THR A 57 5.08 -8.91 -10.64
N THR A 58 5.07 -10.25 -10.64
CA THR A 58 4.94 -11.07 -11.87
C THR A 58 3.46 -11.22 -12.26
N ALA A 59 3.18 -11.80 -13.43
CA ALA A 59 1.79 -12.05 -13.83
C ALA A 59 1.06 -12.96 -12.84
N GLU A 60 1.74 -13.98 -12.33
CA GLU A 60 1.19 -14.91 -11.35
C GLU A 60 0.99 -14.23 -9.99
N GLY A 61 1.93 -13.40 -9.54
CA GLY A 61 1.76 -12.64 -8.30
C GLY A 61 0.61 -11.61 -8.39
N ALA A 62 0.36 -11.04 -9.56
CA ALA A 62 -0.80 -10.19 -9.79
C ALA A 62 -2.12 -10.96 -9.70
N GLN A 63 -2.14 -12.20 -10.21
CA GLN A 63 -3.29 -13.08 -10.10
C GLN A 63 -3.52 -13.51 -8.64
N ASP A 64 -2.46 -13.85 -7.90
CA ASP A 64 -2.53 -14.17 -6.48
C ASP A 64 -3.06 -12.95 -5.69
N ALA A 65 -2.57 -11.74 -5.97
CA ALA A 65 -3.03 -10.50 -5.34
C ALA A 65 -4.50 -10.21 -5.63
N ARG A 66 -4.96 -10.48 -6.87
CA ARG A 66 -6.36 -10.33 -7.25
C ARG A 66 -7.28 -11.22 -6.42
N ILE A 67 -6.91 -12.49 -6.25
CA ILE A 67 -7.72 -13.47 -5.50
C ILE A 67 -7.64 -13.18 -3.99
N ALA A 68 -6.44 -13.04 -3.44
CA ALA A 68 -6.26 -12.97 -2.00
C ALA A 68 -6.59 -11.59 -1.42
N LEU A 69 -6.19 -10.50 -2.10
CA LEU A 69 -6.31 -9.16 -1.54
C LEU A 69 -7.50 -8.39 -2.10
N LEU A 70 -7.71 -8.47 -3.43
CA LEU A 70 -8.59 -7.55 -4.15
C LEU A 70 -9.93 -8.16 -4.56
N ASP A 71 -10.23 -9.39 -4.17
CA ASP A 71 -11.53 -10.00 -4.46
C ASP A 71 -12.65 -9.11 -3.91
N PRO A 72 -13.67 -8.76 -4.72
CA PRO A 72 -14.73 -7.84 -4.32
C PRO A 72 -15.59 -8.32 -3.13
N LYS A 73 -15.66 -9.64 -2.89
CA LYS A 73 -16.46 -10.22 -1.82
C LYS A 73 -15.61 -10.48 -0.58
N ASP A 74 -14.44 -11.09 -0.77
CA ASP A 74 -13.67 -11.69 0.34
C ASP A 74 -12.20 -11.22 0.44
N GLY A 75 -11.80 -10.23 -0.35
CA GLY A 75 -10.43 -9.74 -0.40
C GLY A 75 -9.92 -9.16 0.94
N TRP A 76 -8.76 -9.63 1.39
CA TRP A 76 -8.15 -9.21 2.65
C TRP A 76 -7.89 -7.70 2.75
N PHE A 77 -7.64 -7.03 1.62
CA PHE A 77 -7.40 -5.58 1.61
C PHE A 77 -8.64 -4.80 2.07
N GLN A 78 -9.83 -5.19 1.58
CA GLN A 78 -11.07 -4.52 1.94
C GLN A 78 -11.42 -4.79 3.40
N ARG A 79 -11.26 -6.05 3.85
CA ARG A 79 -11.48 -6.47 5.23
C ARG A 79 -10.58 -5.71 6.21
N LEU A 80 -9.29 -5.58 5.88
CA LEU A 80 -8.33 -4.80 6.67
C LEU A 80 -8.76 -3.34 6.80
N CYS A 81 -9.11 -2.69 5.69
CA CYS A 81 -9.53 -1.28 5.69
C CYS A 81 -10.79 -1.07 6.55
N ALA A 82 -11.77 -1.97 6.43
CA ALA A 82 -13.00 -1.91 7.23
C ALA A 82 -12.72 -2.13 8.72
N ALA A 83 -12.00 -3.20 9.07
CA ALA A 83 -11.72 -3.57 10.47
C ALA A 83 -10.85 -2.54 11.20
N SER A 84 -9.95 -1.86 10.49
CA SER A 84 -9.02 -0.89 11.07
C SER A 84 -9.41 0.57 10.84
N SER A 85 -10.59 0.83 10.26
CA SER A 85 -11.05 2.17 9.86
C SER A 85 -10.00 2.97 9.08
N VAL A 86 -9.20 2.28 8.26
CA VAL A 86 -8.22 2.89 7.37
C VAL A 86 -8.98 3.32 6.12
N VAL A 87 -8.90 4.61 5.77
CA VAL A 87 -9.43 5.09 4.48
C VAL A 87 -8.75 4.30 3.38
N ARG A 88 -9.55 3.60 2.57
CA ARG A 88 -9.06 2.65 1.56
C ARG A 88 -8.17 3.35 0.53
N PRO A 89 -6.88 3.02 0.47
CA PRO A 89 -5.99 3.53 -0.58
C PRO A 89 -6.43 3.01 -1.97
N ARG A 90 -6.16 3.77 -3.03
CA ARG A 90 -6.31 3.26 -4.40
C ARG A 90 -5.26 2.19 -4.65
N PHE A 91 -5.66 1.01 -5.12
CA PHE A 91 -4.73 -0.09 -5.36
C PHE A 91 -4.46 -0.25 -6.86
N ARG A 92 -3.18 -0.33 -7.24
CA ARG A 92 -2.74 -0.54 -8.62
C ARG A 92 -1.71 -1.66 -8.68
N THR A 93 -1.91 -2.62 -9.57
CA THR A 93 -0.92 -3.69 -9.81
C THR A 93 -0.30 -3.54 -11.20
N ARG A 94 1.02 -3.73 -11.29
CA ARG A 94 1.82 -3.70 -12.53
C ARG A 94 2.73 -4.93 -12.59
N PHE A 95 2.80 -5.56 -13.75
CA PHE A 95 3.74 -6.64 -14.03
C PHE A 95 4.21 -6.59 -15.48
N ARG A 96 5.43 -7.09 -15.75
CA ARG A 96 6.01 -7.07 -17.11
C ARG A 96 5.54 -8.32 -17.85
N GLY A 97 4.68 -8.16 -18.85
CA GLY A 97 4.11 -9.27 -19.64
C GLY A 97 2.89 -8.89 -20.49
N ALA A 98 2.25 -7.76 -20.19
CA ALA A 98 1.26 -7.15 -21.06
C ALA A 98 1.57 -5.66 -21.17
N THR A 99 1.68 -5.16 -22.39
CA THR A 99 1.63 -3.75 -22.75
C THR A 99 0.55 -3.06 -21.92
N HIS A 100 0.94 -2.18 -20.99
CA HIS A 100 0.04 -1.29 -20.25
C HIS A 100 -1.19 -1.91 -19.55
N ALA A 101 -1.14 -3.16 -19.06
CA ALA A 101 -2.23 -3.69 -18.23
C ALA A 101 -2.11 -3.19 -16.78
N SER A 102 -2.58 -1.96 -16.51
CA SER A 102 -2.83 -1.52 -15.14
C SER A 102 -4.18 -2.08 -14.70
N ILE A 103 -4.20 -3.08 -13.83
CA ILE A 103 -5.44 -3.45 -13.14
C ILE A 103 -5.69 -2.38 -12.08
N THR A 104 -6.74 -1.59 -12.26
CA THR A 104 -7.25 -0.65 -11.26
C THR A 104 -8.50 -1.29 -10.67
N VAL A 105 -8.50 -1.54 -9.35
CA VAL A 105 -9.63 -2.12 -8.61
C VAL A 105 -10.04 -1.21 -7.46
#